data_AF-X1H3M5-F1
#
_entry.id   AF-X1H3M5-F1
#
_cell.length_a   1.000
_cell.length_b   1.000
_cell.length_c   1.000
_cell.angle_alpha   90.00
_cell.angle_beta   90.00
_cell.angle_gamma   90.00
#
_symmetry.space_group_name_H-M   'P 1'
#
loop_
_entity.id
_entity.type
_entity.pdbx_description
1 polymer ?
#
loop_
_entity_poly.entity_id
_entity_poly.type
_entity_poly.pdbx_seq_one_letter_code
_entity_poly.pdbx_strand_id
1 'polypeptide(L)'
;SAYARQFLGVMDKPEVDKIEGISPAISIDQRKAAHNPRSTVGTITEIYDYLRLLFARIGKPHCPKCGKEVSRQTIDQIVEQILKLKTKTEITILGPVIRGRKGEHQGILEEIQRGGFVRVRIDGIIYRVEEALERTLNRKKKHNIEVVVDRLILDKDLDRSRLVDSLETGLKLGKGMVMVNDLVFSEHFACEECGISLPELEPRLFSFNSPYGACPACQGLGEKLEVAPSLVIPNLNLSIAEGAIFPWAHASHKVGRQGYFWWQLSDLA
;
A
#
# COMPACT_ATOMS: atom_id res chain seq x y z
N SER A 1 -28.19 10.00 -14.31
CA SER A 1 -27.53 11.23 -13.81
C SER A 1 -27.93 12.42 -14.67
N ALA A 2 -27.88 13.65 -14.14
CA ALA A 2 -28.21 14.88 -14.88
C ALA A 2 -27.30 15.13 -16.12
N TYR A 3 -26.09 14.57 -16.12
CA TYR A 3 -25.07 14.70 -17.18
C TYR A 3 -25.46 14.00 -18.50
N ALA A 4 -26.22 12.89 -18.44
CA ALA A 4 -26.60 12.15 -19.64
C ALA A 4 -27.63 12.89 -20.52
N ARG A 5 -28.37 13.87 -19.96
CA ARG A 5 -29.38 14.65 -20.71
C ARG A 5 -28.77 15.75 -21.59
N GLN A 6 -27.51 16.11 -21.38
CA GLN A 6 -26.83 17.17 -22.13
C GLN A 6 -26.35 16.72 -23.53
N PHE A 7 -26.33 15.42 -23.79
CA PHE A 7 -25.88 14.82 -25.06
C PHE A 7 -27.00 14.21 -25.89
N LEU A 8 -28.26 14.33 -25.46
CA LEU A 8 -29.40 13.94 -26.27
C LEU A 8 -29.58 15.02 -27.35
N GLY A 9 -28.83 14.87 -28.44
CA GLY A 9 -29.16 15.51 -29.70
C GLY A 9 -30.62 15.21 -30.04
N VAL A 10 -31.25 16.11 -30.77
CA VAL A 10 -32.62 15.93 -31.26
C VAL A 10 -32.65 14.62 -32.04
N MET A 11 -33.17 13.56 -31.42
CA MET A 11 -33.39 12.29 -32.09
C MET A 11 -34.57 12.49 -33.02
N ASP A 12 -34.42 12.08 -34.28
CA ASP A 12 -35.53 12.08 -35.23
C ASP A 12 -36.68 11.25 -34.64
N LYS A 13 -37.88 11.82 -34.69
CA LYS A 13 -39.08 11.11 -34.23
C LYS A 13 -39.34 9.94 -35.17
N PRO A 14 -39.70 8.75 -34.65
CA PRO A 14 -40.10 7.64 -35.50
C PRO A 14 -41.35 8.01 -36.31
N GLU A 15 -41.45 7.51 -37.54
CA GLU A 15 -42.59 7.73 -38.44
C GLU A 15 -43.81 6.92 -38.00
N VAL A 16 -44.53 7.42 -36.99
CA VAL A 16 -45.74 6.81 -36.46
C VAL A 16 -46.74 7.89 -36.03
N ASP A 17 -48.02 7.67 -36.32
CA ASP A 17 -49.09 8.65 -36.01
C ASP A 17 -49.46 8.63 -34.52
N LYS A 18 -49.53 7.44 -33.92
CA LYS A 18 -49.84 7.26 -32.50
C LYS A 18 -49.36 5.91 -32.01
N ILE A 19 -48.69 5.87 -30.85
CA ILE A 19 -48.43 4.64 -30.12
C ILE A 19 -48.81 4.86 -28.65
N GLU A 20 -49.61 3.95 -28.09
CA GLU A 20 -50.03 3.94 -26.69
C GLU A 20 -49.67 2.60 -26.04
N GLY A 21 -49.50 2.59 -24.72
CA GLY A 21 -49.21 1.36 -23.97
C GLY A 21 -47.78 0.84 -24.08
N ILE A 22 -46.81 1.65 -24.53
CA ILE A 22 -45.40 1.23 -24.59
C ILE A 22 -44.82 1.17 -23.17
N SER A 23 -44.40 -0.03 -22.76
CA SER A 23 -43.54 -0.18 -21.58
C SER A 23 -42.13 0.36 -21.88
N PRO A 24 -41.40 0.92 -20.89
CA PRO A 24 -40.02 1.35 -21.10
C PRO A 24 -39.19 0.30 -21.83
N ALA A 25 -38.72 0.63 -23.04
CA ALA A 25 -38.00 -0.30 -23.89
C ALA A 25 -36.50 -0.30 -23.56
N ILE A 26 -35.90 -1.49 -23.47
CA ILE A 26 -34.45 -1.69 -23.38
C ILE A 26 -34.03 -2.43 -24.65
N SER A 27 -33.10 -1.84 -25.41
CA SER A 27 -32.48 -2.52 -26.56
C SER A 27 -31.28 -3.32 -26.09
N ILE A 28 -31.21 -4.59 -26.51
CA ILE A 28 -30.08 -5.49 -26.26
C ILE A 28 -29.54 -5.93 -27.62
N ASP A 29 -28.59 -5.15 -28.15
CA ASP A 29 -27.94 -5.43 -29.43
C ASP A 29 -26.50 -5.93 -29.21
N GLN A 30 -26.00 -6.81 -30.10
CA GLN A 30 -24.59 -7.21 -30.12
C GLN A 30 -23.69 -6.17 -30.81
N ARG A 31 -23.81 -4.90 -30.43
CA ARG A 31 -22.86 -3.87 -30.92
C ARG A 31 -21.54 -4.05 -30.19
N LYS A 32 -20.43 -4.15 -30.94
CA LYS A 32 -19.08 -4.18 -30.36
C LYS A 32 -18.89 -2.91 -29.52
N ALA A 33 -18.80 -3.08 -28.20
CA ALA A 33 -18.49 -1.98 -27.31
C ALA A 33 -17.10 -1.40 -27.67
N ALA A 34 -16.93 -0.08 -27.51
CA ALA A 34 -15.63 0.55 -27.70
C ALA A 34 -14.61 -0.10 -26.76
N HIS A 35 -13.44 -0.44 -27.30
CA HIS A 35 -12.39 -1.12 -26.54
C HIS A 35 -11.73 -0.13 -25.57
N ASN A 36 -12.14 -0.16 -24.31
CA ASN A 36 -11.44 0.54 -23.23
C ASN A 36 -10.53 -0.48 -22.53
N PRO A 37 -9.19 -0.30 -22.55
CA PRO A 37 -8.25 -1.25 -21.93
C PRO A 37 -8.43 -1.39 -20.42
N ARG A 38 -9.15 -0.45 -19.78
CA ARG A 38 -9.47 -0.49 -18.35
C ARG A 38 -10.85 -1.07 -18.04
N SER A 39 -11.62 -1.44 -19.05
CA SER A 39 -12.92 -2.09 -18.86
C SER A 39 -12.76 -3.60 -18.93
N THR A 40 -13.03 -4.27 -17.82
CA THR A 40 -13.05 -5.73 -17.71
C THR A 40 -14.48 -6.24 -17.58
N VAL A 41 -14.69 -7.54 -17.76
CA VAL A 41 -15.99 -8.19 -17.50
C VAL A 41 -16.52 -7.81 -16.12
N GLY A 42 -15.67 -7.82 -15.09
CA GLY A 42 -16.06 -7.48 -13.72
C GLY A 42 -16.49 -6.02 -13.53
N THR A 43 -15.92 -5.09 -14.29
CA THR A 43 -16.38 -3.68 -14.26
C THR A 43 -17.68 -3.48 -15.03
N ILE A 44 -17.91 -4.24 -16.11
CA ILE A 44 -19.13 -4.14 -16.93
C ILE A 44 -20.33 -4.72 -16.19
N THR A 45 -20.12 -5.83 -15.46
CA THR A 45 -21.17 -6.50 -14.67
C THR A 45 -21.31 -5.95 -13.25
N GLU A 46 -20.53 -4.92 -12.88
CA GLU A 46 -20.43 -4.35 -11.52
C GLU A 46 -19.99 -5.34 -10.43
N ILE A 47 -19.74 -6.61 -10.76
CA ILE A 47 -19.24 -7.63 -9.83
C ILE A 47 -17.96 -7.16 -9.15
N TYR A 48 -17.08 -6.47 -9.88
CA TYR A 48 -15.84 -5.94 -9.32
C TYR A 48 -16.09 -4.88 -8.24
N ASP A 49 -17.15 -4.09 -8.34
CA ASP A 49 -17.48 -3.09 -7.32
C ASP A 49 -17.97 -3.75 -6.02
N TYR A 50 -18.70 -4.86 -6.13
CA TYR A 50 -19.04 -5.69 -4.97
C TYR A 50 -17.79 -6.35 -4.36
N LEU A 51 -16.87 -6.86 -5.18
CA LEU A 51 -15.61 -7.41 -4.69
C LEU A 51 -14.79 -6.35 -3.94
N ARG A 52 -14.69 -5.14 -4.47
CA ARG A 52 -14.01 -4.02 -3.80
C ARG A 52 -14.61 -3.71 -2.44
N LEU A 53 -15.94 -3.74 -2.33
CA LEU A 53 -16.63 -3.56 -1.05
C LEU A 53 -16.37 -4.74 -0.10
N LEU A 54 -16.42 -5.97 -0.59
CA LEU A 54 -16.13 -7.18 0.18
C LEU A 54 -14.72 -7.13 0.79
N PHE A 55 -13.70 -6.88 -0.03
CA PHE A 55 -12.31 -6.81 0.42
C PHE A 55 -12.05 -5.64 1.37
N ALA A 56 -12.73 -4.50 1.20
CA ALA A 56 -12.62 -3.38 2.13
C ALA A 56 -13.27 -3.66 3.49
N ARG A 57 -14.38 -4.41 3.52
CA ARG A 57 -15.15 -4.63 4.76
C ARG A 57 -14.67 -5.80 5.60
N ILE A 58 -14.35 -6.92 4.96
CA ILE A 58 -13.98 -8.15 5.67
C ILE A 58 -12.63 -8.73 5.21
N GLY A 59 -11.91 -8.01 4.36
CA GLY A 59 -10.56 -8.40 3.97
C GLY A 59 -9.60 -8.33 5.15
N LYS A 60 -8.80 -9.38 5.31
CA LYS A 60 -7.69 -9.42 6.28
C LYS A 60 -6.43 -8.94 5.58
N PRO A 61 -5.92 -7.74 5.88
CA PRO A 61 -4.73 -7.23 5.20
C PRO A 61 -3.49 -7.95 5.71
N HIS A 62 -2.56 -8.20 4.80
CA HIS A 62 -1.28 -8.84 5.11
C HIS A 62 -0.13 -7.92 4.74
N CYS A 63 0.97 -8.00 5.48
CA CYS A 63 2.17 -7.26 5.18
C CYS A 63 2.78 -7.76 3.85
N PRO A 64 3.04 -6.90 2.86
CA PRO A 64 3.58 -7.32 1.56
C PRO A 64 5.01 -7.87 1.64
N LYS A 65 5.74 -7.61 2.74
CA LYS A 65 7.13 -8.05 2.92
C LYS A 65 7.27 -9.36 3.69
N CYS A 66 6.48 -9.56 4.76
CA CYS A 66 6.59 -10.75 5.61
C CYS A 66 5.34 -11.63 5.62
N GLY A 67 4.24 -11.21 4.99
CA GLY A 67 3.01 -11.98 4.87
C GLY A 67 2.18 -12.10 6.15
N LYS A 68 2.57 -11.49 7.27
CA LYS A 68 1.79 -11.52 8.52
C LYS A 68 0.52 -10.67 8.42
N GLU A 69 -0.54 -11.11 9.08
CA GLU A 69 -1.79 -10.34 9.20
C GLU A 69 -1.53 -9.03 9.93
N VAL A 70 -2.16 -7.97 9.45
CA VAL A 70 -2.06 -6.62 10.02
C VAL A 70 -3.42 -6.24 10.56
N SER A 71 -3.50 -5.89 11.84
CA SER A 71 -4.75 -5.47 12.47
C SER A 71 -4.65 -4.04 12.98
N ARG A 72 -5.67 -3.23 12.70
CA ARG A 72 -5.93 -1.98 13.43
C ARG A 72 -6.71 -2.32 14.69
N GLN A 73 -6.34 -1.71 15.80
CA GLN A 73 -7.07 -1.83 17.06
C GLN A 73 -7.37 -0.44 17.62
N THR A 74 -8.55 -0.26 18.20
CA THR A 74 -8.86 0.97 18.95
C THR A 74 -8.24 0.91 20.34
N ILE A 75 -8.05 2.06 20.99
CA ILE A 75 -7.53 2.12 22.36
C ILE A 75 -8.37 1.23 23.29
N ASP A 76 -9.70 1.28 23.19
CA ASP A 76 -10.59 0.42 23.97
C ASP A 76 -10.34 -1.08 23.74
N GLN A 77 -10.11 -1.51 22.50
CA GLN A 77 -9.79 -2.90 22.19
C GLN A 77 -8.43 -3.31 22.76
N ILE A 78 -7.44 -2.41 22.71
CA ILE A 78 -6.11 -2.64 23.30
C ILE A 78 -6.26 -2.78 24.82
N VAL A 79 -7.03 -1.90 25.47
CA VAL A 79 -7.34 -1.97 26.91
C VAL A 79 -8.03 -3.30 27.26
N GLU A 80 -9.05 -3.70 26.51
CA GLU A 80 -9.72 -4.99 26.74
C GLU A 80 -8.78 -6.19 26.57
N GLN A 81 -7.88 -6.17 25.59
CA GLN A 81 -6.88 -7.22 25.40
C GLN A 81 -5.89 -7.28 26.57
N ILE A 82 -5.44 -6.13 27.06
CA ILE A 82 -4.56 -6.03 28.23
C ILE A 82 -5.27 -6.54 29.49
N LEU A 83 -6.55 -6.19 29.69
CA LEU A 83 -7.36 -6.66 30.83
C LEU A 83 -7.64 -8.18 30.78
N LYS A 84 -7.59 -8.80 29.60
CA LYS A 84 -7.68 -10.26 29.45
C LYS A 84 -6.40 -11.00 29.82
N LEU A 85 -5.26 -10.30 29.99
CA LEU A 85 -4.03 -10.91 30.49
C LEU A 85 -4.21 -11.34 31.95
N LYS A 86 -3.40 -12.31 32.41
CA LYS A 86 -3.53 -12.88 33.76
C LYS A 86 -3.43 -11.78 34.84
N THR A 87 -4.37 -11.79 35.78
CA THR A 87 -4.36 -10.93 36.97
C THR A 87 -3.07 -11.12 37.77
N LYS A 88 -2.56 -10.02 38.36
CA LYS A 88 -1.27 -9.87 39.05
C LYS A 88 -0.01 -9.90 38.18
N THR A 89 -0.13 -9.60 36.89
CA THR A 89 1.06 -9.36 36.05
C THR A 89 1.47 -7.89 36.09
N GLU A 90 2.77 -7.63 36.24
CA GLU A 90 3.34 -6.30 36.06
C GLU A 90 3.42 -6.01 34.56
N ILE A 91 2.77 -4.95 34.11
CA ILE A 91 2.78 -4.50 32.72
C ILE A 91 3.61 -3.24 32.59
N THR A 92 4.52 -3.23 31.62
CA THR A 92 5.29 -2.04 31.24
C THR A 92 4.80 -1.53 29.90
N ILE A 93 4.31 -0.30 29.87
CA ILE A 93 3.86 0.38 28.66
C ILE A 93 5.04 1.14 28.06
N LEU A 94 5.32 0.85 26.79
CA LEU A 94 6.49 1.32 26.07
C LEU A 94 6.05 2.04 24.79
N GLY A 95 6.52 3.28 24.60
CA GLY A 95 6.38 4.02 23.35
C GLY A 95 7.59 3.76 22.45
N PRO A 96 7.49 2.98 21.35
CA PRO A 96 8.63 2.69 20.48
C PRO A 96 8.95 3.89 19.57
N VAL A 97 9.97 4.67 19.94
CA VAL A 97 10.38 5.86 19.18
C VAL A 97 11.28 5.47 18.00
N ILE A 98 12.16 4.49 18.19
CA ILE A 98 13.06 3.98 17.15
C ILE A 98 13.02 2.46 17.12
N ARG A 99 12.84 1.91 15.92
CA ARG A 99 12.90 0.46 15.68
C ARG A 99 13.86 0.16 14.53
N GLY A 100 14.93 -0.58 14.82
CA GLY A 100 15.84 -1.15 13.85
C GLY A 100 16.61 -0.13 12.99
N ARG A 101 16.80 1.10 13.48
CA ARG A 101 17.53 2.16 12.75
C ARG A 101 18.97 2.28 13.22
N LYS A 102 19.88 2.50 12.27
CA LYS A 102 21.29 2.78 12.55
C LYS A 102 21.46 4.25 12.95
N GLY A 103 22.26 4.51 13.96
CA GLY A 103 22.53 5.88 14.42
C GLY A 103 22.86 5.95 15.91
N GLU A 104 23.46 7.07 16.31
CA GLU A 104 23.74 7.41 17.72
C GLU A 104 22.48 7.91 18.44
N HIS A 105 21.51 8.45 17.71
CA HIS A 105 20.18 8.87 18.19
C HIS A 105 20.17 9.82 19.41
N GLN A 106 21.26 10.55 19.67
CA GLN A 106 21.37 11.50 20.79
C GLN A 106 20.26 12.56 20.80
N GLY A 107 19.96 13.16 19.65
CA GLY A 107 18.89 14.16 19.56
C GLY A 107 17.52 13.63 19.97
N ILE A 108 17.24 12.34 19.72
CA ILE A 108 15.98 11.71 20.14
C ILE A 108 15.99 11.45 21.66
N LEU A 109 17.13 11.05 22.24
CA LEU A 109 17.26 10.90 23.69
C LEU A 109 17.10 12.24 24.43
N GLU A 110 17.61 13.33 23.87
CA GLU A 110 17.37 14.69 24.41
C GLU A 110 15.90 15.11 24.32
N GLU A 111 15.21 14.81 23.20
CA GLU A 111 13.78 15.06 23.06
C GLU A 111 12.97 14.28 24.12
N ILE A 112 13.34 13.03 24.36
CA ILE A 112 12.74 12.19 25.41
C ILE A 112 12.97 12.81 26.80
N GLN A 113 14.18 13.31 27.07
CA GLN A 113 14.49 13.98 28.34
C GLN A 113 13.67 15.27 28.52
N ARG A 114 13.58 16.10 27.48
CA ARG A 114 12.75 17.32 27.47
C ARG A 114 11.26 17.00 27.63
N GLY A 115 10.82 15.85 27.15
CA GLY A 115 9.47 15.31 27.37
C GLY A 115 9.20 14.88 28.81
N GLY A 116 10.20 14.91 29.70
CA GLY A 116 10.05 14.58 31.13
C GLY A 116 10.08 13.08 31.44
N PHE A 117 10.45 12.24 30.48
CA PHE A 117 10.54 10.79 30.70
C PHE A 117 11.82 10.43 31.45
N VAL A 118 11.70 9.56 32.46
CA VAL A 118 12.82 9.19 33.34
C VAL A 118 13.56 7.95 32.84
N ARG A 119 12.86 7.05 32.13
CA ARG A 119 13.37 5.73 31.75
C ARG A 119 13.19 5.45 30.27
N VAL A 120 14.19 4.82 29.68
CA VAL A 120 14.21 4.38 28.29
C VAL A 120 14.74 2.96 28.21
N ARG A 121 14.17 2.14 27.34
CA ARG A 121 14.65 0.81 27.00
C ARG A 121 15.44 0.90 25.70
N ILE A 122 16.70 0.48 25.73
CA ILE A 122 17.57 0.44 24.56
C ILE A 122 18.05 -1.00 24.37
N ASP A 123 17.76 -1.56 23.20
CA ASP A 123 18.10 -2.94 22.82
C ASP A 123 17.69 -3.98 23.89
N GLY A 124 16.53 -3.76 24.52
CA GLY A 124 15.96 -4.64 25.56
C GLY A 124 16.39 -4.33 27.00
N ILE A 125 17.37 -3.44 27.21
CA ILE A 125 17.83 -3.09 28.56
C ILE A 125 17.29 -1.72 28.96
N ILE A 126 16.73 -1.62 30.17
CA ILE A 126 16.15 -0.38 30.68
C ILE A 126 17.22 0.44 31.39
N TYR A 127 17.37 1.70 30.97
CA TYR A 127 18.27 2.70 31.52
C TYR A 127 17.49 3.92 32.01
N ARG A 128 18.11 4.71 32.88
CA ARG A 128 17.69 6.10 33.07
C ARG A 128 18.08 6.92 31.85
N VAL A 129 17.28 7.93 31.52
CA VAL A 129 17.54 8.77 30.34
C VAL A 129 18.88 9.50 30.44
N GLU A 130 19.28 9.94 31.65
CA GLU A 130 20.58 10.55 31.91
C GLU A 130 21.75 9.60 31.60
N GLU A 131 21.69 8.37 32.13
CA GLU A 131 22.69 7.32 31.86
C GLU A 131 22.72 6.92 30.37
N ALA A 132 21.57 6.99 29.70
CA ALA A 132 21.46 6.70 28.27
C ALA A 132 22.09 7.80 27.40
N LEU A 133 22.02 9.07 27.81
CA LEU A 133 22.64 10.21 27.13
C LEU A 133 24.17 10.17 27.21
N GLU A 134 24.71 9.72 28.35
CA GLU A 134 26.15 9.52 28.54
C GLU A 134 26.70 8.38 27.67
N ARG A 135 25.85 7.42 27.31
CA ARG A 135 26.22 6.31 26.43
C ARG A 135 26.13 6.70 24.96
N THR A 136 27.29 6.81 24.32
CA THR A 136 27.36 6.94 22.86
C THR A 136 26.98 5.61 22.20
N LEU A 137 25.79 5.53 21.61
CA LEU A 137 25.35 4.38 20.83
C LEU A 137 26.20 4.21 19.57
N ASN A 138 26.35 3.00 19.05
CA ASN A 138 27.22 2.78 17.91
C ASN A 138 26.50 3.12 16.60
N ARG A 139 26.95 4.19 15.91
CA ARG A 139 26.38 4.65 14.64
C ARG A 139 26.21 3.58 13.54
N LYS A 140 27.01 2.51 13.55
CA LYS A 140 26.95 1.44 12.52
C LYS A 140 25.97 0.31 12.88
N LYS A 141 25.57 0.17 14.15
CA LYS A 141 24.64 -0.87 14.61
C LYS A 141 23.20 -0.37 14.56
N LYS A 142 22.27 -1.30 14.36
CA LYS A 142 20.83 -1.02 14.47
C LYS A 142 20.47 -1.03 15.95
N HIS A 143 19.74 -0.02 16.38
CA HIS A 143 19.27 0.12 17.75
C HIS A 143 17.74 0.18 17.79
N ASN A 144 17.17 -0.37 18.85
CA ASN A 144 15.76 -0.19 19.23
C ASN A 144 15.72 0.69 20.48
N ILE A 145 14.91 1.75 20.44
CA ILE A 145 14.74 2.69 21.55
C ILE A 145 13.25 2.82 21.83
N GLU A 146 12.85 2.41 23.03
CA GLU A 146 11.48 2.54 23.52
C GLU A 146 11.44 3.35 24.81
N VAL A 147 10.54 4.32 24.90
CA VAL A 147 10.34 5.12 26.11
C VAL A 147 9.45 4.36 27.07
N VAL A 148 9.84 4.28 28.34
CA VAL A 148 8.99 3.70 29.37
C VAL A 148 7.99 4.77 29.83
N VAL A 149 6.72 4.59 29.49
CA VAL A 149 5.66 5.56 29.79
C VAL A 149 5.11 5.32 31.19
N ASP A 150 4.65 4.10 31.47
CA ASP A 150 4.13 3.74 32.78
C ASP A 150 4.43 2.26 33.09
N ARG A 151 4.42 1.93 34.39
CA ARG A 151 4.45 0.56 34.92
C ARG A 151 3.25 0.38 35.82
N LEU A 152 2.38 -0.56 35.46
CA LEU A 152 1.14 -0.83 36.18
C LEU A 152 1.12 -2.29 36.61
N ILE A 153 0.46 -2.56 37.73
CA ILE A 153 0.17 -3.93 38.16
C ILE A 153 -1.29 -4.19 37.81
N LEU A 154 -1.56 -5.24 37.03
CA LEU A 154 -2.93 -5.62 36.69
C LEU A 154 -3.62 -6.22 37.93
N ASP A 155 -4.35 -5.38 38.68
CA ASP A 155 -5.22 -5.81 39.77
C ASP A 155 -6.70 -5.53 39.46
N LYS A 156 -7.61 -6.11 40.24
CA LYS A 156 -9.06 -5.91 40.06
C LYS A 156 -9.50 -4.46 40.26
N ASP A 157 -8.74 -3.69 41.05
CA ASP A 157 -8.95 -2.27 41.32
C ASP A 157 -8.11 -1.35 40.40
N LEU A 158 -7.62 -1.86 39.26
CA LEU A 158 -6.86 -1.05 38.31
C LEU A 158 -7.72 0.13 37.81
N ASP A 159 -7.16 1.33 37.92
CA ASP A 159 -7.74 2.53 37.33
C ASP A 159 -7.66 2.46 35.80
N ARG A 160 -8.80 2.18 35.16
CA ARG A 160 -8.91 2.13 33.70
C ARG A 160 -8.56 3.47 33.06
N SER A 161 -8.82 4.60 33.73
CA SER A 161 -8.49 5.93 33.23
C SER A 161 -6.98 6.08 33.06
N ARG A 162 -6.20 5.69 34.08
CA ARG A 162 -4.74 5.74 34.05
C ARG A 162 -4.15 4.87 32.94
N LEU A 163 -4.72 3.68 32.70
CA LEU A 163 -4.28 2.80 31.62
C LEU A 163 -4.52 3.45 30.24
N VAL A 164 -5.69 4.06 30.03
CA VAL A 164 -6.01 4.79 28.78
C VAL A 164 -5.05 5.95 28.56
N ASP A 165 -4.84 6.80 29.57
CA ASP A 165 -3.94 7.96 29.47
C ASP A 165 -2.49 7.54 29.14
N SER A 166 -2.05 6.43 29.74
CA SER A 166 -0.71 5.86 29.49
C SER A 166 -0.59 5.29 28.08
N LEU A 167 -1.63 4.61 27.59
CA LEU A 167 -1.66 4.09 26.22
C LEU A 167 -1.70 5.22 25.19
N GLU A 168 -2.52 6.26 25.40
CA GLU A 168 -2.54 7.44 24.54
C GLU A 168 -1.15 8.10 24.44
N THR A 169 -0.48 8.25 25.59
CA THR A 169 0.86 8.82 25.64
C THR A 169 1.86 7.94 24.88
N GLY A 170 1.80 6.62 25.08
CA GLY A 170 2.64 5.66 24.36
C GLY A 170 2.41 5.66 22.86
N LEU A 171 1.14 5.70 22.43
CA LEU A 171 0.74 5.75 21.02
C LEU A 171 1.18 7.06 20.36
N LYS A 172 1.05 8.20 21.05
CA LYS A 172 1.57 9.49 20.56
C LYS A 172 3.09 9.45 20.34
N LEU A 173 3.85 8.91 21.29
CA LEU A 173 5.31 8.78 21.16
C LEU A 173 5.72 7.81 20.05
N GLY A 174 5.01 6.69 19.91
CA GLY A 174 5.28 5.66 18.91
C GLY A 174 4.62 5.89 17.55
N LYS A 175 4.04 7.07 17.31
CA LYS A 175 3.32 7.44 16.08
C LYS A 175 2.24 6.42 15.69
N GLY A 176 1.38 6.09 16.64
CA GLY A 176 0.28 5.12 16.50
C GLY A 176 0.64 3.68 16.85
N MET A 177 1.82 3.44 17.42
CA MET A 177 2.24 2.12 17.94
C MET A 177 2.60 2.20 19.42
N VAL A 178 2.31 1.15 20.17
CA VAL A 178 2.68 1.01 21.59
C VAL A 178 3.06 -0.44 21.87
N MET A 179 3.93 -0.67 22.84
CA MET A 179 4.32 -2.00 23.30
C MET A 179 3.89 -2.21 24.75
N VAL A 180 3.35 -3.38 25.07
CA VAL A 180 3.08 -3.79 26.47
C VAL A 180 3.67 -5.16 26.69
N ASN A 181 4.69 -5.27 27.56
CA ASN A 181 5.42 -6.52 27.83
C ASN A 181 5.79 -7.30 26.54
N ASP A 182 6.36 -6.59 25.56
CA ASP A 182 6.78 -7.08 24.24
C ASP A 182 5.66 -7.44 23.24
N LEU A 183 4.39 -7.32 23.64
CA LEU A 183 3.27 -7.34 22.69
C LEU A 183 3.16 -5.96 22.04
N VAL A 184 3.12 -5.92 20.71
CA VAL A 184 2.98 -4.68 19.93
C VAL A 184 1.51 -4.46 19.63
N PHE A 185 1.03 -3.25 19.87
CA PHE A 185 -0.30 -2.79 19.50
C PHE A 185 -0.19 -1.59 18.57
N SER A 186 -1.15 -1.44 17.65
CA SER A 186 -1.14 -0.38 16.66
C SER A 186 -2.55 0.16 16.40
N GLU A 187 -2.68 1.47 16.44
CA GLU A 187 -3.89 2.21 16.02
C GLU A 187 -4.05 2.24 14.49
N HIS A 188 -2.95 2.01 13.77
CA HIS A 188 -2.94 1.94 12.31
C HIS A 188 -2.80 0.49 11.84
N PHE A 189 -3.10 0.21 10.57
CA PHE A 189 -2.76 -1.08 9.98
C PHE A 189 -1.23 -1.18 9.78
N ALA A 190 -0.47 -1.34 10.85
CA ALA A 190 0.99 -1.43 10.80
C ALA A 190 1.51 -2.84 11.07
N CYS A 191 2.47 -3.28 10.26
CA CYS A 191 3.16 -4.54 10.49
C CYS A 191 4.16 -4.41 11.64
N GLU A 192 4.05 -5.28 12.65
CA GLU A 192 4.88 -5.28 13.86
C GLU A 192 6.38 -5.42 13.60
N GLU A 193 6.78 -6.17 12.57
CA GLU A 193 8.20 -6.46 12.27
C GLU A 193 8.80 -5.56 11.21
N CYS A 194 8.04 -5.29 10.15
CA CYS A 194 8.55 -4.55 9.00
C CYS A 194 8.38 -3.03 9.17
N GLY A 195 7.53 -2.57 10.09
CA GLY A 195 7.19 -1.16 10.27
C GLY A 195 6.44 -0.55 9.08
N ILE A 196 5.89 -1.39 8.20
CA ILE A 196 5.08 -0.95 7.06
C ILE A 196 3.70 -0.61 7.60
N SER A 197 3.28 0.64 7.43
CA SER A 197 1.91 1.07 7.69
C SER A 197 1.10 1.01 6.40
N LEU A 198 -0.02 0.32 6.44
CA LEU A 198 -1.02 0.28 5.41
C LEU A 198 -2.07 1.36 5.69
N PRO A 199 -2.60 2.01 4.64
CA PRO A 199 -3.74 2.90 4.77
C PRO A 199 -4.99 2.13 5.21
N GLU A 200 -6.01 2.86 5.66
CA GLU A 200 -7.31 2.27 5.97
C GLU A 200 -7.91 1.58 4.74
N LEU A 201 -8.44 0.37 4.93
CA LEU A 201 -9.00 -0.44 3.84
C LEU A 201 -10.31 0.16 3.33
N GLU A 202 -10.21 0.99 2.31
CA GLU A 202 -11.35 1.57 1.62
C GLU A 202 -11.56 0.92 0.24
N PRO A 203 -12.81 0.84 -0.26
CA PRO A 203 -13.09 0.24 -1.57
C PRO A 203 -12.33 0.86 -2.75
N ARG A 204 -11.86 2.12 -2.62
CA ARG A 204 -11.05 2.79 -3.65
C ARG A 204 -9.63 2.25 -3.78
N LEU A 205 -9.07 1.67 -2.71
CA LEU A 205 -7.74 1.02 -2.75
C LEU A 205 -7.76 -0.25 -3.59
N PHE A 206 -8.93 -0.87 -3.75
CA PHE A 206 -9.12 -2.04 -4.58
C PHE A 206 -9.54 -1.68 -6.02
N SER A 207 -9.46 -0.40 -6.41
CA SER A 207 -9.77 0.03 -7.78
C SER A 207 -8.51 0.29 -8.57
N PHE A 208 -8.24 -0.52 -9.60
CA PHE A 208 -7.17 -0.24 -10.56
C PHE A 208 -7.45 1.00 -11.44
N ASN A 209 -8.69 1.51 -11.44
CA ASN A 209 -9.06 2.76 -12.12
C ASN A 209 -8.77 4.01 -11.28
N SER A 210 -8.48 3.84 -10.00
CA SER A 210 -8.17 4.92 -9.08
C SER A 210 -6.66 4.98 -8.84
N PRO A 211 -6.02 6.17 -8.78
CA PRO A 211 -4.60 6.25 -8.47
C PRO A 211 -4.22 5.65 -7.12
N TYR A 212 -5.20 5.53 -6.19
CA TYR A 212 -5.00 4.93 -4.88
C TYR A 212 -4.84 3.40 -4.92
N GLY A 213 -5.46 2.72 -5.89
CA GLY A 213 -5.38 1.25 -6.05
C GLY A 213 -4.64 0.79 -7.30
N ALA A 214 -4.36 1.71 -8.23
CA ALA A 214 -3.65 1.44 -9.45
C ALA A 214 -2.18 1.11 -9.17
N CYS A 215 -1.69 0.03 -9.79
CA CYS A 215 -0.26 -0.27 -9.78
C CYS A 215 0.53 0.89 -10.39
N PRO A 216 1.57 1.43 -9.71
CA PRO A 216 2.32 2.58 -10.22
C PRO A 216 3.11 2.26 -11.49
N ALA A 217 3.47 0.99 -11.70
CA ALA A 217 4.27 0.58 -12.84
C ALA A 217 3.47 0.58 -14.17
N CYS A 218 2.20 0.18 -14.14
CA CYS A 218 1.34 0.10 -15.33
C CYS A 218 0.12 1.05 -15.25
N GLN A 219 0.03 1.88 -14.21
CA GLN A 219 -1.09 2.80 -13.95
C GLN A 219 -2.46 2.10 -14.02
N GLY A 220 -2.52 0.87 -13.51
CA GLY A 220 -3.74 0.06 -13.46
C GLY A 220 -4.17 -0.57 -14.79
N LEU A 221 -3.35 -0.50 -15.84
CA LEU A 221 -3.63 -1.19 -17.12
C LEU A 221 -3.43 -2.71 -17.03
N GLY A 222 -2.56 -3.17 -16.13
CA GLY A 222 -2.22 -4.59 -15.99
C GLY A 222 -1.21 -5.11 -17.03
N GLU A 223 -0.95 -4.34 -18.07
CA GLU A 223 0.01 -4.66 -19.13
C GLU A 223 1.03 -3.54 -19.35
N LYS A 224 2.15 -3.89 -19.99
CA LYS A 224 3.15 -2.96 -20.50
C LYS A 224 3.51 -3.36 -21.92
N LEU A 225 3.64 -2.37 -22.81
CA LEU A 225 4.13 -2.60 -24.16
C LEU A 225 5.65 -2.72 -24.11
N GLU A 226 6.15 -3.92 -24.39
CA GLU A 226 7.58 -4.21 -24.49
C GLU A 226 7.88 -4.80 -25.87
N VAL A 227 9.11 -4.58 -26.34
CA VAL A 227 9.55 -5.10 -27.64
C VAL A 227 9.83 -6.60 -27.49
N ALA A 228 9.03 -7.42 -28.17
CA ALA A 228 9.25 -8.86 -28.21
C ALA A 228 10.41 -9.22 -29.17
N PRO A 229 11.47 -9.91 -28.70
CA PRO A 229 12.59 -10.28 -29.56
C PRO A 229 12.19 -11.13 -30.77
N SER A 230 11.15 -11.96 -30.62
CA SER A 230 10.59 -12.79 -31.70
C SER A 230 9.95 -11.98 -32.83
N LEU A 231 9.48 -10.76 -32.55
CA LEU A 231 8.96 -9.85 -33.59
C LEU A 231 10.09 -9.06 -34.25
N VAL A 232 11.23 -8.90 -33.57
CA VAL A 232 12.42 -8.24 -34.13
C VAL A 232 13.17 -9.17 -35.08
N ILE A 233 13.31 -10.45 -34.71
CA ILE A 233 13.96 -11.49 -35.51
C ILE A 233 12.97 -12.64 -35.70
N PRO A 234 11.99 -12.51 -36.63
CA PRO A 234 10.95 -13.51 -36.82
C PRO A 234 11.49 -14.82 -37.41
N ASN A 235 12.60 -14.77 -38.16
CA ASN A 235 13.25 -15.95 -38.73
C ASN A 235 14.73 -15.97 -38.33
N LEU A 236 15.08 -16.88 -37.43
CA LEU A 236 16.45 -17.07 -36.93
C LEU A 236 17.40 -17.68 -37.96
N ASN A 237 16.89 -18.20 -39.08
CA ASN A 237 17.70 -18.81 -40.13
C ASN A 237 18.16 -17.80 -41.19
N LEU A 238 17.67 -16.56 -41.15
CA LEU A 238 18.15 -15.52 -42.05
C LEU A 238 19.46 -14.94 -41.52
N SER A 239 20.38 -14.66 -42.43
CA SER A 239 21.56 -13.86 -42.09
C SER A 239 21.18 -12.39 -41.87
N ILE A 240 22.06 -11.65 -41.19
CA ILE A 240 21.89 -10.20 -40.99
C ILE A 240 21.78 -9.49 -42.35
N ALA A 241 22.56 -9.91 -43.35
CA ALA A 241 22.53 -9.38 -44.71
C ALA A 241 21.22 -9.64 -45.47
N GLU A 242 20.55 -10.74 -45.17
CA GLU A 242 19.23 -11.08 -45.73
C GLU A 242 18.08 -10.38 -45.00
N GLY A 243 18.38 -9.56 -43.98
CA GLY A 243 17.39 -8.79 -43.24
C GLY A 243 16.77 -9.53 -42.06
N ALA A 244 17.54 -10.37 -41.36
CA ALA A 244 17.10 -11.04 -40.13
C ALA A 244 16.48 -10.08 -39.10
N ILE A 245 17.00 -8.86 -38.99
CA ILE A 245 16.44 -7.79 -38.14
C ILE A 245 15.32 -7.09 -38.91
N PHE A 246 14.10 -7.56 -38.71
CA PHE A 246 12.93 -7.21 -39.52
C PHE A 246 12.61 -5.69 -39.58
N PRO A 247 12.61 -4.94 -38.46
CA PRO A 247 12.31 -3.51 -38.49
C PRO A 247 13.37 -2.70 -39.25
N TRP A 248 14.64 -3.09 -39.17
CA TRP A 248 15.76 -2.35 -39.78
C TRP A 248 15.89 -2.65 -41.27
N ALA A 249 15.57 -3.88 -41.68
CA ALA A 249 15.53 -4.28 -43.09
C ALA A 249 14.48 -3.48 -43.89
N HIS A 250 13.34 -3.16 -43.29
CA HIS A 250 12.23 -2.46 -43.94
C HIS A 250 12.28 -0.93 -43.78
N ALA A 251 13.02 -0.42 -42.78
CA ALA A 251 13.19 1.02 -42.56
C ALA A 251 14.21 1.67 -43.50
N SER A 252 15.12 0.87 -44.10
CA SER A 252 16.06 1.36 -45.11
C SER A 252 15.33 1.61 -46.43
N HIS A 253 15.21 2.88 -46.84
CA HIS A 253 14.55 3.28 -48.09
C HIS A 253 15.03 2.44 -49.31
N LYS A 254 14.08 2.17 -50.23
CA LYS A 254 14.20 1.36 -51.45
C LYS A 254 15.29 1.77 -52.46
N VAL A 255 16.12 2.77 -52.18
CA VAL A 255 17.13 3.27 -53.12
C VAL A 255 18.52 3.11 -52.51
N GLY A 256 19.22 2.05 -52.93
CA GLY A 256 20.54 1.67 -52.42
C GLY A 256 20.45 0.93 -51.09
N ARG A 257 20.81 -0.35 -51.08
CA ARG A 257 20.79 -1.28 -49.94
C ARG A 257 21.76 -0.92 -48.78
N GLN A 258 21.93 0.36 -48.47
CA GLN A 258 22.85 0.88 -47.47
C GLN A 258 22.25 2.09 -46.73
N GLY A 259 21.16 1.86 -46.00
CA GLY A 259 20.60 2.87 -45.09
C GLY A 259 21.41 3.02 -43.80
N TYR A 260 21.08 4.04 -43.01
CA TYR A 260 21.73 4.36 -41.72
C TYR A 260 21.88 3.13 -40.79
N PHE A 261 20.82 2.32 -40.64
CA PHE A 261 20.85 1.12 -39.79
C PHE A 261 21.76 0.01 -40.33
N TRP A 262 21.99 -0.06 -41.64
CA TRP A 262 22.94 -1.00 -42.24
C TRP A 262 24.38 -0.63 -41.89
N TRP A 263 24.71 0.66 -41.94
CA TRP A 263 26.03 1.16 -41.54
C TRP A 263 26.29 0.98 -40.04
N GLN A 264 25.28 1.19 -39.19
CA GLN A 264 25.40 0.88 -37.77
C GLN A 264 25.65 -0.62 -37.51
N LEU A 265 25.05 -1.50 -38.30
CA LEU A 265 25.31 -2.94 -38.23
C LEU A 265 26.71 -3.30 -38.71
N SER A 266 27.22 -2.66 -39.76
CA SER A 266 28.57 -2.92 -40.26
C SER A 266 29.66 -2.42 -39.31
N ASP A 267 29.44 -1.30 -38.62
CA ASP A 267 30.39 -0.77 -37.63
C ASP A 267 30.48 -1.66 -36.37
N LEU A 268 29.46 -2.48 -36.12
CA LEU A 268 29.41 -3.43 -35.00
C LEU A 268 30.06 -4.79 -35.31
N ALA A 269 30.32 -5.09 -36.59
CA ALA A 269 30.83 -6.38 -37.07
C ALA A 269 32.35 -6.35 -37.24
#